data_AF-A0A954NF74-F1
#
_entry.id   AF-A0A954NF74-F1
#
_cell.length_a   1.000
_cell.length_b   1.000
_cell.length_c   1.000
_cell.angle_alpha   90.00
_cell.angle_beta   90.00
_cell.angle_gamma   90.00
#
_symmetry.space_group_name_H-M   'P 1'
#
loop_
_entity.id
_entity.type
_entity.pdbx_description
1 polymer ?
#
loop_
_entity_poly.entity_id
_entity_poly.type
_entity_poly.pdbx_seq_one_letter_code
_entity_poly.pdbx_strand_id
1 'polypeptide(L)'
;MQTTRRQFIAATALAAAAGVAAADPRRVAMANETPESPLNRPIIDTHQHLWDLKRLRLPWLAGAPEKLQRSFGTADYLVATAGLDVRAVYMEVDVAEADHVAEAEHVIALATDPAQPTVAAVIGGRPGEDGFEAYIRRFAGEPAVKGVRRVLHG
;
A
#
# COMPACT_ATOMS: atom_id res chain seq x y z
N MET A 1 45.91 8.30 -9.78
CA MET A 1 44.95 8.18 -8.65
C MET A 1 43.55 8.31 -9.22
N GLN A 2 42.67 7.32 -9.05
CA GLN A 2 41.27 7.41 -9.49
C GLN A 2 40.46 8.13 -8.41
N THR A 3 39.83 9.26 -8.77
CA THR A 3 38.94 10.01 -7.88
C THR A 3 37.67 9.20 -7.65
N THR A 4 37.35 8.95 -6.38
CA THR A 4 36.12 8.21 -6.03
C THR A 4 34.89 9.11 -6.18
N ARG A 5 33.72 8.50 -6.41
CA ARG A 5 32.43 9.21 -6.53
C ARG A 5 32.14 10.12 -5.33
N ARG A 6 32.55 9.73 -4.11
CA ARG A 6 32.43 10.55 -2.89
C ARG A 6 33.30 11.80 -2.93
N GLN A 7 34.53 11.68 -3.44
CA GLN A 7 35.45 12.82 -3.55
C GLN A 7 34.99 13.83 -4.60
N PHE A 8 34.37 13.36 -5.70
CA PHE A 8 33.79 14.25 -6.71
C PHE A 8 32.62 15.06 -6.14
N ILE A 9 31.68 14.41 -5.43
CA ILE A 9 30.50 15.07 -4.84
C ILE A 9 30.92 16.13 -3.81
N ALA A 10 31.90 15.82 -2.96
CA ALA A 10 32.40 16.76 -1.95
C ALA A 10 33.05 18.00 -2.58
N ALA A 11 33.79 17.83 -3.68
CA ALA A 11 34.44 18.94 -4.39
C ALA A 11 33.42 19.88 -5.07
N THR A 12 32.32 19.36 -5.61
CA THR A 12 31.24 20.19 -6.18
C THR A 12 30.46 20.99 -5.14
N ALA A 13 30.33 20.49 -3.90
CA ALA A 13 29.63 21.20 -2.84
C ALA A 13 30.39 22.46 -2.37
N LEU A 14 31.73 22.40 -2.33
CA LEU A 14 32.55 23.57 -1.95
C LEU A 14 32.53 24.68 -3.01
N ALA A 15 32.47 24.32 -4.30
CA ALA A 15 32.45 25.31 -5.40
C ALA A 15 31.18 26.15 -5.43
N ALA A 16 30.04 25.61 -4.97
CA ALA A 16 28.77 26.33 -4.92
C ALA A 16 28.71 27.37 -3.78
N ALA A 17 29.41 27.15 -2.67
CA ALA A 17 29.38 28.04 -1.52
C ALA A 17 30.15 29.36 -1.73
N ALA A 18 31.16 29.37 -2.60
CA ALA A 18 31.98 30.56 -2.85
C ALA A 18 31.30 31.62 -3.73
N GLY A 19 30.20 31.30 -4.41
CA GLY A 19 29.52 32.19 -5.36
C GLY A 19 28.39 33.05 -4.79
N VAL A 20 28.02 32.91 -3.51
CA VAL A 20 26.75 33.46 -2.95
C VAL A 20 26.94 34.78 -2.18
N ALA A 21 28.13 35.39 -2.20
CA ALA A 21 28.39 36.60 -1.39
C ALA A 21 27.73 37.90 -1.91
N ALA A 22 26.89 37.86 -2.94
CA ALA A 22 26.21 39.05 -3.47
C ALA A 22 24.77 38.77 -3.93
N ALA A 23 23.88 38.40 -3.01
CA ALA A 23 22.45 38.28 -3.34
C ALA A 23 21.54 38.94 -2.28
N ASP A 24 20.60 39.72 -2.81
CA ASP A 24 19.47 40.41 -2.17
C ASP A 24 18.81 39.60 -1.03
N PRO A 25 18.62 40.17 0.17
CA PRO A 25 17.99 39.48 1.30
C PRO A 25 16.56 38.95 1.00
N ARG A 26 15.87 39.46 -0.03
CA ARG A 26 14.58 38.89 -0.48
C ARG A 26 14.70 37.55 -1.21
N ARG A 27 15.87 37.21 -1.77
CA ARG A 27 16.11 35.88 -2.39
C ARG A 27 16.45 34.80 -1.38
N VAL A 28 16.96 35.17 -0.19
CA VAL A 28 17.29 34.21 0.87
C VAL A 28 16.05 33.52 1.41
N ALA A 29 14.90 34.20 1.44
CA ALA A 29 13.63 33.63 1.90
C ALA A 29 13.06 32.54 0.95
N MET A 30 13.36 32.61 -0.35
CA MET A 30 12.93 31.61 -1.34
C MET A 30 13.91 30.43 -1.49
N ALA A 31 15.15 30.57 -1.00
CA ALA A 31 16.19 29.55 -1.12
C ALA A 31 16.15 28.50 0.00
N ASN A 32 15.26 28.68 0.99
CA ASN A 32 15.10 27.77 2.13
C ASN A 32 14.07 26.66 1.87
N GLU A 33 13.41 26.65 0.73
CA GLU A 33 12.66 25.50 0.26
C GLU A 33 13.64 24.58 -0.49
N THR A 34 14.19 23.60 0.23
CA THR A 34 14.79 22.44 -0.42
C THR A 34 13.79 21.88 -1.43
N PRO A 35 14.16 21.70 -2.71
CA PRO A 35 13.27 21.05 -3.66
C PRO A 35 12.89 19.71 -3.07
N GLU A 36 11.59 19.44 -2.94
CA GLU A 36 11.13 18.12 -2.48
C GLU A 36 11.84 17.06 -3.32
N SER A 37 12.60 16.22 -2.63
CA SER A 37 13.23 15.08 -3.27
C SER A 37 12.12 14.27 -3.95
N PRO A 38 12.29 13.77 -5.19
CA PRO A 38 11.32 12.88 -5.84
C PRO A 38 11.03 11.60 -5.03
N LEU A 39 11.70 11.40 -3.89
CA LEU A 39 11.48 10.38 -2.87
C LEU A 39 10.46 10.76 -1.78
N ASN A 40 9.83 11.94 -1.81
CA ASN A 40 8.79 12.37 -0.84
C ASN A 40 7.39 11.77 -1.10
N ARG A 41 7.29 10.69 -1.89
CA ARG A 41 6.02 10.00 -2.16
C ARG A 41 5.98 8.68 -1.40
N PRO A 42 4.81 8.27 -0.86
CA PRO A 42 4.68 6.98 -0.19
C PRO A 42 5.00 5.84 -1.15
N ILE A 43 5.61 4.78 -0.61
CA ILE A 43 5.71 3.49 -1.28
C ILE A 43 4.29 2.91 -1.39
N ILE A 44 3.91 2.45 -2.58
CA ILE A 44 2.63 1.76 -2.76
C ILE A 44 2.89 0.26 -2.75
N ASP A 45 2.49 -0.41 -1.67
CA ASP A 45 2.38 -1.86 -1.64
C ASP A 45 1.11 -2.26 -2.38
N THR A 46 1.27 -2.73 -3.61
CA THR A 46 0.15 -3.04 -4.48
C THR A 46 -0.51 -4.39 -4.15
N HIS A 47 -0.01 -5.19 -3.20
CA HIS A 47 -0.50 -6.55 -2.98
C HIS A 47 -0.42 -6.97 -1.51
N GLN A 48 -1.28 -6.38 -0.68
CA GLN A 48 -1.38 -6.72 0.74
C GLN A 48 -2.49 -7.74 1.00
N HIS A 49 -2.21 -8.75 1.82
CA HIS A 49 -3.21 -9.65 2.38
C HIS A 49 -3.37 -9.43 3.87
N LEU A 50 -4.61 -9.27 4.32
CA LEU A 50 -5.00 -9.19 5.73
C LEU A 50 -6.22 -10.09 5.96
N TRP A 51 -6.30 -10.77 7.10
CA TRP A 51 -7.46 -11.61 7.44
C TRP A 51 -7.65 -11.78 8.95
N ASP A 52 -8.91 -11.88 9.36
CA ASP A 52 -9.31 -12.20 10.72
C ASP A 52 -10.10 -13.52 10.77
N LEU A 53 -9.50 -14.56 11.33
CA LEU A 53 -10.08 -15.90 11.44
C LEU A 53 -11.27 -15.97 12.41
N LYS A 54 -11.54 -14.92 13.19
CA LYS A 54 -12.80 -14.82 13.96
C LYS A 54 -13.99 -14.40 13.10
N ARG A 55 -13.72 -13.85 11.90
CA ARG A 55 -14.73 -13.25 11.02
C ARG A 55 -14.87 -13.97 9.69
N LEU A 56 -13.77 -14.51 9.17
CA LEU A 56 -13.69 -15.09 7.83
C LEU A 56 -13.29 -16.55 7.90
N ARG A 57 -13.91 -17.38 7.05
CA ARG A 57 -13.49 -18.76 6.82
C ARG A 57 -12.59 -18.80 5.60
N LEU A 58 -11.37 -19.31 5.76
CA LEU A 58 -10.37 -19.46 4.69
C LEU A 58 -10.09 -20.97 4.54
N PRO A 59 -10.84 -21.71 3.71
CA PRO A 59 -10.72 -23.17 3.62
C PRO A 59 -9.31 -23.65 3.27
N TRP A 60 -8.57 -22.88 2.48
CA TRP A 60 -7.20 -23.21 2.06
C TRP A 60 -6.19 -23.24 3.21
N LEU A 61 -6.48 -22.61 4.36
CA LEU A 61 -5.58 -22.63 5.52
C LEU A 61 -5.37 -24.03 6.11
N ALA A 62 -6.31 -24.97 5.90
CA ALA A 62 -6.18 -26.35 6.34
C ALA A 62 -4.96 -27.06 5.72
N GLY A 63 -4.56 -26.66 4.51
CA GLY A 63 -3.36 -27.17 3.83
C GLY A 63 -2.14 -26.25 3.93
N ALA A 64 -2.27 -25.11 4.61
CA ALA A 64 -1.22 -24.09 4.68
C ALA A 64 -0.21 -24.37 5.81
N PRO A 65 1.04 -23.89 5.69
CA PRO A 65 2.02 -23.94 6.77
C PRO A 65 1.48 -23.32 8.06
N GLU A 66 1.84 -23.91 9.21
CA GLU A 66 1.37 -23.50 10.55
C GLU A 66 1.51 -22.01 10.82
N LYS A 67 2.58 -21.38 10.32
CA LYS A 67 2.82 -19.93 10.45
C LYS A 67 1.68 -19.05 9.89
N LEU A 68 0.86 -19.57 8.98
CA LEU A 68 -0.28 -18.85 8.39
C LEU A 68 -1.60 -19.13 9.13
N GLN A 69 -1.64 -20.09 10.05
CA GLN A 69 -2.86 -20.53 10.74
C GLN A 69 -3.24 -19.60 11.92
N ARG A 70 -3.15 -18.29 11.72
CA ARG A 70 -3.58 -17.25 12.66
C ARG A 70 -4.13 -16.03 11.89
N SER A 71 -4.79 -15.11 12.58
CA SER A 71 -5.16 -13.81 12.00
C SER A 71 -3.92 -12.95 11.72
N PHE A 72 -3.95 -12.20 10.62
CA PHE A 72 -2.98 -11.17 10.25
C PHE A 72 -3.72 -9.87 9.97
N GLY A 73 -3.58 -8.89 10.85
CA GLY A 73 -4.28 -7.60 10.76
C GLY A 73 -3.35 -6.42 10.52
N THR A 74 -3.90 -5.21 10.51
CA THR A 74 -3.12 -3.96 10.33
C THR A 74 -1.95 -3.85 11.31
N ALA A 75 -2.12 -4.30 12.55
CA ALA A 75 -1.05 -4.26 13.55
C ALA A 75 0.18 -5.09 13.13
N ASP A 76 -0.03 -6.31 12.59
CA ASP A 76 1.06 -7.12 12.06
C ASP A 76 1.73 -6.43 10.87
N TYR A 77 0.93 -5.80 10.00
CA TYR A 77 1.43 -5.08 8.83
C TYR A 77 2.29 -3.87 9.20
N LEU A 78 1.85 -3.05 10.17
CA LEU A 78 2.61 -1.89 10.63
C LEU A 78 3.96 -2.27 11.25
N VAL A 79 4.04 -3.43 11.90
CA VAL A 79 5.32 -3.99 12.38
C VAL A 79 6.20 -4.38 11.20
N ALA A 80 5.63 -5.05 10.18
CA ALA A 80 6.37 -5.48 9.00
C ALA A 80 6.88 -4.32 8.13
N THR A 81 6.19 -3.18 8.13
CA THR A 81 6.55 -1.99 7.34
C THR A 81 7.14 -0.86 8.20
N ALA A 82 7.61 -1.16 9.42
CA ALA A 82 8.11 -0.15 10.34
C ALA A 82 9.25 0.68 9.71
N GLY A 83 9.13 2.01 9.80
CA GLY A 83 10.11 2.95 9.25
C GLY A 83 9.95 3.26 7.76
N LEU A 84 8.93 2.72 7.10
CA LEU A 84 8.57 3.03 5.71
C LEU A 84 7.26 3.83 5.67
N ASP A 85 7.20 4.84 4.78
CA ASP A 85 5.95 5.51 4.43
C ASP A 85 5.24 4.66 3.37
N VAL A 86 4.30 3.81 3.78
CA VAL A 86 3.61 2.85 2.91
C VAL A 86 2.11 3.11 2.86
N ARG A 87 1.54 3.08 1.66
CA ARG A 87 0.11 2.90 1.43
C ARG A 87 -0.12 1.58 0.71
N ALA A 88 -1.21 0.88 1.02
CA ALA A 88 -1.43 -0.49 0.56
C ALA A 88 -2.72 -0.66 -0.23
N VAL A 89 -2.69 -1.56 -1.22
CA VAL A 89 -3.86 -2.08 -1.90
C VAL A 89 -4.13 -3.50 -1.39
N TYR A 90 -5.29 -3.68 -0.77
CA TYR A 90 -5.75 -4.98 -0.30
C TYR A 90 -6.08 -5.91 -1.47
N MET A 91 -5.77 -7.20 -1.29
CA MET A 91 -6.14 -8.29 -2.19
C MET A 91 -6.93 -9.34 -1.42
N GLU A 92 -8.07 -9.75 -1.97
CA GLU A 92 -8.90 -10.85 -1.45
C GLU A 92 -8.09 -12.10 -1.08
N VAL A 93 -8.51 -12.79 -0.03
CA VAL A 93 -7.79 -13.90 0.60
C VAL A 93 -8.43 -15.25 0.33
N ASP A 94 -9.23 -15.39 -0.73
CA ASP A 94 -9.97 -16.59 -1.12
C ASP A 94 -10.78 -17.17 0.05
N VAL A 95 -11.62 -16.32 0.63
CA VAL A 95 -12.57 -16.73 1.67
C VAL A 95 -13.57 -17.74 1.10
N ALA A 96 -14.23 -18.48 1.99
CA ALA A 96 -15.40 -19.27 1.60
C ALA A 96 -16.44 -18.38 0.90
N GLU A 97 -17.12 -18.91 -0.12
CA GLU A 97 -18.04 -18.13 -0.97
C GLU A 97 -19.09 -17.35 -0.17
N ALA A 98 -19.60 -17.95 0.91
CA ALA A 98 -20.58 -17.33 1.81
C ALA A 98 -20.04 -16.10 2.58
N ASP A 99 -18.72 -15.91 2.64
CA ASP A 99 -18.06 -14.81 3.33
C ASP A 99 -17.58 -13.70 2.35
N HIS A 100 -17.74 -13.85 1.03
CA HIS A 100 -17.27 -12.85 0.03
C HIS A 100 -17.80 -11.43 0.30
N VAL A 101 -19.05 -11.32 0.75
CA VAL A 101 -19.67 -10.03 1.08
C VAL A 101 -19.05 -9.47 2.36
N ALA A 102 -18.90 -10.31 3.39
CA ALA A 102 -18.35 -9.89 4.68
C ALA A 102 -16.88 -9.47 4.55
N GLU A 103 -16.09 -10.16 3.72
CA GLU A 103 -14.73 -9.76 3.38
C GLU A 103 -14.71 -8.39 2.68
N ALA A 104 -15.49 -8.22 1.61
CA ALA A 104 -15.56 -6.96 0.86
C ALA A 104 -15.95 -5.77 1.76
N GLU A 105 -17.00 -5.92 2.56
CA GLU A 105 -17.45 -4.88 3.50
C GLU A 105 -16.38 -4.57 4.56
N HIS A 106 -15.68 -5.59 5.07
CA HIS A 106 -14.60 -5.39 6.02
C HIS A 106 -13.44 -4.58 5.42
N VAL A 107 -13.00 -4.92 4.21
CA VAL A 107 -11.80 -4.31 3.61
C VAL A 107 -12.09 -2.93 3.05
N ILE A 108 -13.33 -2.65 2.66
CA ILE A 108 -13.81 -1.30 2.35
C ILE A 108 -13.77 -0.44 3.62
N ALA A 109 -14.23 -0.95 4.76
CA ALA A 109 -14.15 -0.24 6.04
C ALA A 109 -12.69 0.06 6.44
N LEU A 110 -11.75 -0.86 6.16
CA LEU A 110 -10.32 -0.59 6.34
C LEU A 110 -9.82 0.48 5.37
N ALA A 111 -10.12 0.36 4.08
CA ALA A 111 -9.62 1.25 3.04
C ALA A 111 -10.16 2.69 3.12
N THR A 112 -11.31 2.88 3.77
CA THR A 112 -11.95 4.19 3.96
C THR A 112 -11.61 4.85 5.30
N ASP A 113 -11.00 4.13 6.23
CA ASP A 113 -10.50 4.69 7.48
C ASP A 113 -9.14 5.39 7.24
N PRO A 114 -9.04 6.72 7.42
CA PRO A 114 -7.82 7.47 7.18
C PRO A 114 -6.66 7.08 8.13
N ALA A 115 -6.94 6.36 9.22
CA ALA A 115 -5.91 5.84 10.11
C ALA A 115 -5.24 4.56 9.59
N GLN A 116 -5.78 3.94 8.53
CA GLN A 116 -5.23 2.71 7.96
C GLN A 116 -4.22 2.99 6.85
N PRO A 117 -3.14 2.18 6.73
CA PRO A 117 -2.24 2.25 5.59
C PRO A 117 -2.90 1.71 4.31
N THR A 118 -3.86 0.81 4.44
CA THR A 118 -4.66 0.27 3.33
C THR A 118 -5.61 1.35 2.81
N VAL A 119 -5.62 1.59 1.48
CA VAL A 119 -6.36 2.71 0.85
C VAL A 119 -7.28 2.30 -0.28
N ALA A 120 -7.14 1.07 -0.74
CA ALA A 120 -7.89 0.53 -1.84
C ALA A 120 -8.01 -0.97 -1.68
N ALA A 121 -9.02 -1.56 -2.31
CA ALA A 121 -9.27 -2.98 -2.28
C ALA A 121 -9.52 -3.55 -3.67
N VAL A 122 -8.94 -4.73 -3.91
CA VAL A 122 -9.36 -5.67 -4.94
C VAL A 122 -10.09 -6.79 -4.22
N ILE A 123 -11.41 -6.80 -4.35
CA ILE A 123 -12.30 -7.72 -3.64
C ILE A 123 -12.45 -9.05 -4.40
N GLY A 124 -12.96 -10.07 -3.73
CA GLY A 124 -13.33 -11.33 -4.37
C GLY A 124 -14.36 -11.09 -5.48
N GLY A 125 -14.29 -11.87 -6.56
CA GLY A 125 -15.29 -11.82 -7.61
C GLY A 125 -15.28 -13.08 -8.45
N ARG A 126 -16.41 -13.43 -9.05
CA ARG A 126 -16.57 -14.61 -9.91
C ARG A 126 -17.20 -14.25 -11.26
N PRO A 127 -16.50 -13.52 -12.16
CA PRO A 127 -17.12 -12.97 -13.38
C PRO A 127 -17.80 -13.98 -14.32
N GLY A 128 -17.46 -15.27 -14.23
CA GLY A 128 -18.07 -16.33 -15.02
C GLY A 128 -19.29 -17.01 -14.38
N GLU A 129 -19.75 -16.56 -13.22
CA GLU A 129 -20.90 -17.14 -12.51
C GLU A 129 -22.11 -16.21 -12.55
N ASP A 130 -23.32 -16.77 -12.68
CA ASP A 130 -24.57 -16.02 -12.83
C ASP A 130 -24.81 -14.98 -11.71
N GLY A 131 -24.32 -15.27 -10.50
CA GLY A 131 -24.46 -14.39 -9.34
C GLY A 131 -23.55 -13.15 -9.34
N PHE A 132 -22.59 -13.06 -10.26
CA PHE A 132 -21.56 -12.03 -10.21
C PHE A 132 -22.10 -10.61 -10.38
N GLU A 133 -23.03 -10.39 -11.32
CA GLU A 133 -23.60 -9.06 -11.55
C GLU A 133 -24.26 -8.52 -10.29
N ALA A 134 -25.10 -9.34 -9.65
CA ALA A 134 -25.77 -8.98 -8.41
C ALA A 134 -24.76 -8.69 -7.29
N TYR A 135 -23.68 -9.48 -7.19
CA TYR A 135 -22.61 -9.27 -6.23
C TYR A 135 -21.88 -7.93 -6.46
N ILE A 136 -21.32 -7.70 -7.66
CA ILE A 136 -20.45 -6.55 -7.90
C ILE A 136 -21.22 -5.22 -7.90
N ARG A 137 -22.50 -5.23 -8.28
CA ARG A 137 -23.37 -4.05 -8.23
C ARG A 137 -23.53 -3.49 -6.81
N ARG A 138 -23.38 -4.30 -5.76
CA ARG A 138 -23.37 -3.83 -4.37
C ARG A 138 -22.25 -2.84 -4.08
N PHE A 139 -21.12 -2.99 -4.77
CA PHE A 139 -19.88 -2.24 -4.52
C PHE A 139 -19.52 -1.30 -5.67
N ALA A 140 -20.32 -1.23 -6.74
CA ALA A 140 -20.03 -0.42 -7.93
C ALA A 140 -19.91 1.09 -7.64
N GLY A 141 -20.54 1.57 -6.57
CA GLY A 141 -20.45 2.97 -6.12
C GLY A 141 -19.34 3.25 -5.11
N GLU A 142 -18.59 2.24 -4.67
CA GLU A 142 -17.58 2.38 -3.62
C GLU A 142 -16.23 2.81 -4.20
N PRO A 143 -15.74 4.04 -3.95
CA PRO A 143 -14.49 4.51 -4.50
C PRO A 143 -13.26 3.70 -4.06
N ALA A 144 -13.29 3.06 -2.88
CA ALA A 144 -12.18 2.24 -2.40
C ALA A 144 -11.99 0.94 -3.20
N VAL A 145 -13.04 0.44 -3.88
CA VAL A 145 -12.95 -0.77 -4.70
C VAL A 145 -12.33 -0.43 -6.05
N LYS A 146 -11.17 -1.03 -6.36
CA LYS A 146 -10.38 -0.77 -7.58
C LYS A 146 -10.29 -1.97 -8.52
N GLY A 147 -10.81 -3.12 -8.12
CA GLY A 147 -10.83 -4.30 -8.96
C GLY A 147 -11.50 -5.49 -8.29
N VAL A 148 -11.53 -6.59 -9.04
CA VAL A 148 -11.98 -7.90 -8.57
C VAL A 148 -10.90 -8.94 -8.86
N ARG A 149 -10.78 -9.95 -8.01
CA ARG A 149 -9.88 -11.10 -8.21
C ARG A 149 -10.60 -12.42 -7.95
N ARG A 150 -10.19 -13.44 -8.70
CA ARG A 150 -10.54 -14.85 -8.48
C ARG A 150 -9.23 -15.63 -8.45
N VAL A 151 -8.97 -16.37 -7.37
CA VAL A 151 -7.94 -17.40 -7.38
C VAL A 151 -8.42 -18.56 -8.27
N LEU A 152 -7.61 -18.92 -9.25
CA LEU A 152 -7.85 -20.09 -10.10
C LEU A 152 -6.99 -21.24 -9.56
N HIS A 153 -7.66 -22.28 -9.07
CA HIS A 153 -7.03 -23.52 -8.66
C HIS A 153 -6.99 -24.45 -9.88
N GLY A 154 -5.81 -24.94 -10.24
CA GLY A 154 -5.59 -25.89 -11.33
C GLY A 154 -5.64 -27.33 -10.88
#